data_AF-A0A3Q2ZLB7-F1
#
_entry.id   AF-A0A3Q2ZLB7-F1
#
_cell.length_a   1.000
_cell.length_b   1.000
_cell.length_c   1.000
_cell.angle_alpha   90.00
_cell.angle_beta   90.00
_cell.angle_gamma   90.00
#
_symmetry.space_group_name_H-M   'P 1'
#
loop_
_entity.id
_entity.type
_entity.pdbx_description
1 polymer ?
#
loop_
_entity_poly.entity_id
_entity_poly.type
_entity_poly.pdbx_seq_one_letter_code
_entity_poly.pdbx_strand_id
1 'polypeptide(L)'
;MDASNGVLLPFYDPDTNMVYVCGKGDSSIRYFEVTDEDPYVHFLSNFVSKESQRGMGYMPKRGLDVNKCEIARFYKLHERKCEPIVMTVPRKSDLFQDDLYPDTAGPDSALEAEDWFEGRNGDPILISLKNGYVPTKSRDFTVVKRNILDAKVPKSTENSSSAQNASFVSIAALQLHAL
;
A
#
# COMPACT_ATOMS: atom_id res chain seq x y z
N MET A 1 -7.71 -17.10 -20.55
CA MET A 1 -8.65 -16.95 -19.43
C MET A 1 -8.18 -17.92 -18.37
N ASP A 2 -7.59 -17.37 -17.32
CA ASP A 2 -6.68 -18.11 -16.46
C ASP A 2 -7.54 -18.75 -15.37
N ALA A 3 -7.74 -20.06 -15.45
CA ALA A 3 -8.64 -20.83 -14.58
C ALA A 3 -8.03 -21.08 -13.18
N SER A 4 -7.38 -20.09 -12.58
CA SER A 4 -6.89 -20.20 -11.20
C SER A 4 -7.99 -19.77 -10.23
N ASN A 5 -8.39 -20.69 -9.34
CA ASN A 5 -9.37 -20.43 -8.27
C ASN A 5 -8.77 -19.60 -7.12
N GLY A 6 -7.60 -18.98 -7.32
CA GLY A 6 -6.89 -18.24 -6.29
C GLY A 6 -7.43 -16.82 -6.17
N VAL A 7 -7.60 -16.35 -4.94
CA VAL A 7 -7.89 -14.93 -4.68
C VAL A 7 -6.73 -14.09 -5.23
N LEU A 8 -7.06 -13.13 -6.08
CA LEU A 8 -6.11 -12.18 -6.65
C LEU A 8 -5.83 -11.06 -5.64
N LEU A 9 -4.55 -10.75 -5.45
CA LEU A 9 -4.09 -9.66 -4.60
C LEU A 9 -3.63 -8.50 -5.50
N PRO A 10 -4.28 -7.31 -5.39
CA PRO A 10 -3.83 -6.11 -6.08
C PRO A 10 -2.70 -5.42 -5.29
N PHE A 11 -1.67 -4.99 -6.00
CA PHE A 11 -0.61 -4.11 -5.51
C PHE A 11 -0.62 -2.85 -6.36
N TYR A 12 -1.11 -1.75 -5.80
CA TYR A 12 -1.18 -0.46 -6.49
C TYR A 12 0.05 0.39 -6.18
N ASP A 13 0.61 0.98 -7.22
CA ASP A 13 1.69 1.95 -7.15
C ASP A 13 1.17 3.33 -7.53
N PRO A 14 0.94 4.24 -6.56
CA PRO A 14 0.41 5.57 -6.84
C PRO A 14 1.39 6.47 -7.59
N ASP A 15 2.69 6.18 -7.56
CA ASP A 15 3.69 7.04 -8.20
C ASP A 15 3.73 6.82 -9.73
N THR A 16 3.31 5.63 -10.20
CA THR A 16 3.31 5.26 -11.62
C THR A 16 1.93 4.90 -12.16
N ASN A 17 0.89 4.99 -11.32
CA ASN A 17 -0.47 4.52 -11.59
C ASN A 17 -0.54 3.06 -12.08
N MET A 18 0.42 2.23 -11.67
CA MET A 18 0.47 0.82 -12.04
C MET A 18 -0.25 -0.05 -11.00
N VAL A 19 -1.02 -1.01 -11.48
CA VAL A 19 -1.58 -2.07 -10.62
C VAL A 19 -1.04 -3.43 -11.06
N TYR A 20 -0.47 -4.17 -10.11
CA TYR A 20 0.01 -5.53 -10.30
C TYR A 20 -0.95 -6.49 -9.61
N VAL A 21 -1.33 -7.55 -10.31
CA VAL A 21 -2.33 -8.52 -9.84
C VAL A 21 -1.76 -9.92 -9.93
N CYS A 22 -1.69 -10.60 -8.79
CA CYS A 22 -1.27 -11.99 -8.70
C CYS A 22 -1.95 -12.70 -7.53
N GLY A 23 -2.19 -14.00 -7.65
CA GLY A 23 -2.85 -14.82 -6.62
C GLY A 23 -1.97 -15.97 -6.14
N LYS A 24 -2.26 -16.50 -4.96
CA LYS A 24 -1.61 -17.74 -4.51
C LYS A 24 -1.97 -18.88 -5.46
N GLY A 25 -0.97 -19.64 -5.90
CA GLY A 25 -1.12 -20.68 -6.91
C GLY A 25 -0.86 -20.22 -8.34
N ASP A 26 -0.83 -18.90 -8.60
CA ASP A 26 -0.48 -18.38 -9.92
C ASP A 26 1.02 -18.52 -10.17
N SER A 27 1.39 -18.66 -11.44
CA SER A 27 2.79 -18.61 -11.87
C SER A 27 3.11 -17.31 -12.62
N SER A 28 2.18 -16.35 -12.62
CA SER A 28 2.29 -15.08 -13.33
C SER A 28 1.92 -13.88 -12.46
N ILE A 29 2.42 -12.71 -12.85
CA ILE A 29 2.03 -11.40 -12.31
C ILE A 29 1.56 -10.58 -13.52
N ARG A 30 0.29 -10.21 -13.55
CA ARG A 30 -0.28 -9.35 -14.59
C ARG A 30 -0.22 -7.92 -14.11
N TYR A 31 0.05 -6.97 -15.01
CA TYR A 31 0.09 -5.57 -14.62
C TYR A 31 -0.57 -4.67 -15.66
N PHE A 32 -1.16 -3.62 -15.13
CA PHE A 32 -2.01 -2.69 -15.84
C PHE A 32 -1.63 -1.26 -15.46
N GLU A 33 -1.91 -0.34 -16.35
CA GLU A 33 -1.85 1.10 -16.10
C GLU A 33 -3.27 1.61 -15.86
N VAL A 34 -3.43 2.47 -14.86
CA VAL A 34 -4.69 3.15 -14.57
C VAL A 34 -4.57 4.59 -15.04
N THR A 35 -5.53 5.05 -15.86
CA THR A 35 -5.59 6.41 -16.39
C THR A 35 -7.02 6.96 -16.30
N ASP A 36 -7.16 8.25 -16.54
CA ASP A 36 -8.47 8.92 -16.61
C ASP A 36 -9.13 8.81 -18.00
N GLU A 37 -8.50 8.10 -18.94
CA GLU A 37 -9.01 7.91 -20.31
C GLU A 37 -9.64 6.53 -20.47
N ASP A 38 -10.80 6.44 -21.13
CA ASP A 38 -11.43 5.15 -21.45
C ASP A 38 -10.46 4.19 -22.19
N PRO A 39 -10.36 2.90 -21.81
CA PRO A 39 -11.17 2.14 -20.84
C PRO A 39 -10.68 2.18 -19.38
N TYR A 40 -9.92 3.21 -18.98
CA TYR A 40 -9.37 3.54 -17.66
C TYR A 40 -8.30 2.57 -17.14
N VAL A 41 -8.42 1.27 -17.44
CA VAL A 41 -7.47 0.24 -17.02
C VAL A 41 -6.91 -0.45 -18.26
N HIS A 42 -5.64 -0.17 -18.55
CA HIS A 42 -4.97 -0.67 -19.74
C HIS A 42 -4.05 -1.83 -19.37
N PHE A 43 -4.30 -3.01 -19.93
CA PHE A 43 -3.38 -4.14 -19.77
C PHE A 43 -2.05 -3.82 -20.45
N LEU A 44 -0.97 -3.90 -19.68
CA LEU A 44 0.38 -3.68 -20.19
C LEU A 44 1.01 -5.01 -20.62
N SER A 45 1.23 -5.90 -19.65
CA SER A 45 1.87 -7.19 -19.91
C SER A 45 1.74 -8.13 -18.70
N ASN A 46 2.39 -9.27 -18.79
CA ASN A 46 2.48 -10.24 -17.71
C ASN A 46 3.88 -10.84 -17.59
N PHE A 47 4.38 -10.89 -16.35
CA PHE A 47 5.49 -11.73 -16.00
C PHE A 47 4.99 -13.16 -15.86
N VAL A 48 5.66 -14.14 -16.47
CA VAL A 48 5.30 -15.57 -16.39
C VAL A 48 6.51 -16.38 -15.96
N SER A 49 6.27 -17.33 -15.06
CA SER A 49 7.27 -18.26 -14.55
C SER A 49 6.71 -19.69 -14.54
N LYS A 50 7.58 -20.66 -14.27
CA LYS A 50 7.19 -22.09 -14.24
C LYS A 50 6.60 -22.53 -12.90
N GLU A 51 7.03 -21.92 -11.81
CA GLU A 51 6.67 -22.31 -10.45
C GLU A 51 5.52 -21.46 -9.93
N SER A 52 4.57 -22.06 -9.21
CA SER A 52 3.46 -21.35 -8.59
C SER A 52 3.87 -20.64 -7.30
N GLN A 53 3.35 -19.43 -7.07
CA GLN A 53 3.64 -18.66 -5.87
C GLN A 53 2.81 -19.12 -4.67
N ARG A 54 3.46 -19.26 -3.51
CA ARG A 54 2.82 -19.53 -2.21
C ARG A 54 2.39 -18.25 -1.48
N GLY A 55 2.97 -17.12 -1.87
CA GLY A 55 2.72 -15.78 -1.35
C GLY A 55 3.56 -14.76 -2.12
N MET A 56 3.31 -13.48 -1.84
CA MET A 56 3.97 -12.37 -2.51
C MET A 56 4.26 -11.25 -1.52
N GLY A 57 5.51 -10.80 -1.45
CA GLY A 57 5.88 -9.53 -0.82
C GLY A 57 6.07 -8.44 -1.88
N TYR A 58 5.98 -7.19 -1.47
CA TYR A 58 6.17 -6.01 -2.33
C TYR A 58 7.10 -5.01 -1.66
N MET A 59 8.12 -4.54 -2.39
CA MET A 59 9.10 -3.59 -1.88
C MET A 59 8.53 -2.16 -1.90
N PRO A 60 8.59 -1.42 -0.77
CA PRO A 60 8.31 0.01 -0.78
C PRO A 60 9.27 0.78 -1.70
N LYS A 61 8.81 1.90 -2.28
CA LYS A 61 9.57 2.76 -3.19
C LYS A 61 10.99 3.10 -2.74
N ARG A 62 11.15 3.37 -1.44
CA ARG A 62 12.44 3.68 -0.80
C ARG A 62 13.49 2.56 -0.85
N GLY A 63 13.10 1.31 -1.18
CA GLY A 63 14.00 0.16 -1.29
C GLY A 63 14.30 -0.29 -2.72
N LEU A 64 13.84 0.45 -3.72
CA LEU A 64 14.11 0.20 -5.14
C LEU A 64 15.47 0.78 -5.58
N ASP A 65 16.07 0.17 -6.59
CA ASP A 65 17.28 0.63 -7.24
C ASP A 65 16.94 1.59 -8.39
N VAL A 66 16.82 2.87 -8.05
CA VAL A 66 16.46 3.94 -9.01
C VAL A 66 17.47 4.11 -10.14
N ASN A 67 18.74 3.71 -9.92
CA ASN A 67 19.78 3.76 -10.96
C ASN A 67 19.58 2.72 -12.05
N LYS A 68 18.80 1.66 -11.78
CA LYS A 68 18.46 0.62 -12.74
C LYS A 68 17.05 0.75 -13.31
N CYS A 69 16.39 1.89 -13.10
CA CYS A 69 15.00 2.11 -13.50
C CYS A 69 14.05 1.01 -12.96
N GLU A 70 14.33 0.48 -11.78
CA GLU A 70 13.45 -0.44 -11.07
C GLU A 70 12.24 0.32 -10.52
N ILE A 71 11.05 -0.03 -10.95
CA ILE A 71 9.79 0.63 -10.55
C ILE A 71 9.01 -0.18 -9.50
N ALA A 72 9.25 -1.49 -9.43
CA ALA A 72 8.69 -2.38 -8.44
C ALA A 72 9.61 -3.59 -8.23
N ARG A 73 9.63 -4.09 -6.99
CA ARG A 73 10.27 -5.36 -6.66
C ARG A 73 9.31 -6.23 -5.88
N PHE A 74 9.06 -7.41 -6.41
CA PHE A 74 8.27 -8.43 -5.74
C PHE A 74 9.18 -9.44 -5.06
N TYR A 75 8.73 -9.98 -3.94
CA TYR A 75 9.37 -11.07 -3.22
C TYR A 75 8.48 -12.31 -3.33
N LYS A 76 8.67 -13.05 -4.42
CA LYS A 76 7.87 -14.23 -4.73
C LYS A 76 8.25 -15.37 -3.81
N LEU A 77 7.29 -15.84 -3.01
CA LEU A 77 7.48 -16.98 -2.13
C LEU A 77 7.19 -18.27 -2.87
N HIS A 78 8.15 -19.17 -2.87
CA HIS A 78 8.01 -20.55 -3.33
C HIS A 78 7.85 -21.49 -2.14
N GLU A 79 7.88 -22.80 -2.34
CA GLU A 79 7.78 -23.75 -1.21
C GLU A 79 8.91 -23.60 -0.18
N ARG A 80 10.15 -23.35 -0.65
CA ARG A 80 11.35 -23.33 0.22
C ARG A 80 12.33 -22.20 -0.09
N LYS A 81 11.95 -21.23 -0.92
CA LYS A 81 12.80 -20.08 -1.29
C LYS A 81 11.96 -18.82 -1.45
N CYS A 82 12.59 -17.66 -1.27
CA CYS A 82 12.04 -16.36 -1.62
C CYS A 82 12.86 -15.81 -2.79
N GLU A 83 12.21 -15.50 -3.90
CA GLU A 83 12.83 -15.02 -5.13
C GLU A 83 12.44 -13.56 -5.40
N PRO A 84 13.40 -12.63 -5.48
CA PRO A 84 13.13 -11.28 -5.92
C PRO A 84 12.79 -11.24 -7.42
N ILE A 85 11.66 -10.63 -7.78
CA ILE A 85 11.25 -10.35 -9.16
C ILE A 85 11.28 -8.84 -9.35
N VAL A 86 12.19 -8.37 -10.21
CA VAL A 86 12.43 -6.95 -10.45
C VAL A 86 11.63 -6.52 -11.69
N MET A 87 10.82 -5.48 -11.55
CA MET A 87 10.10 -4.83 -12.64
C MET A 87 10.86 -3.57 -13.02
N THR A 88 11.34 -3.51 -14.26
CA THR A 88 12.20 -2.44 -14.76
C THR A 88 11.59 -1.79 -15.99
N VAL A 89 11.63 -0.46 -16.04
CA VAL A 89 11.37 0.29 -17.27
C VAL A 89 12.65 0.33 -18.10
N PRO A 90 12.66 -0.18 -19.34
CA PRO A 90 13.87 -0.19 -20.17
C PRO A 90 14.21 1.22 -20.67
N ARG A 91 15.07 1.94 -19.94
CA ARG A 91 15.63 3.25 -20.33
C ARG A 91 17.12 3.12 -20.69
N LYS A 92 17.63 4.01 -21.55
CA LYS A 92 19.03 4.04 -22.00
C LYS A 92 19.88 5.12 -21.30
N SER A 93 19.45 5.61 -20.15
CA SER A 93 20.08 6.73 -19.46
C SER A 93 20.54 6.33 -18.07
N ASP A 94 21.74 6.75 -17.70
CA ASP A 94 22.27 6.63 -16.33
C ASP A 94 21.84 7.82 -15.43
N LEU A 95 21.10 8.79 -16.00
CA LEU A 95 20.54 9.90 -15.26
C LEU A 95 19.30 9.46 -14.48
N PHE A 96 19.09 10.07 -13.31
CA PHE A 96 17.86 9.92 -12.54
C PHE A 96 16.64 10.28 -13.40
N GLN A 97 15.64 9.40 -13.40
CA GLN A 97 14.41 9.53 -14.19
C GLN A 97 13.32 10.18 -13.33
N ASP A 98 13.26 11.51 -13.30
CA ASP A 98 12.29 12.25 -12.50
C ASP A 98 10.82 11.90 -12.87
N ASP A 99 10.57 11.43 -14.10
CA ASP A 99 9.25 10.97 -14.56
C ASP A 99 8.81 9.62 -13.96
N LEU A 100 9.76 8.75 -13.60
CA LEU A 100 9.48 7.44 -12.99
C LEU A 100 9.45 7.49 -11.46
N TYR A 101 10.04 8.54 -10.89
CA TYR A 101 10.28 8.69 -9.46
C TYR A 101 9.87 10.08 -8.99
N PRO A 102 8.57 10.42 -9.03
CA PRO A 102 8.07 11.61 -8.35
C PRO A 102 8.37 11.53 -6.84
N ASP A 103 8.18 12.64 -6.14
CA ASP A 103 8.29 12.63 -4.68
C ASP A 103 7.28 11.64 -4.09
N THR A 104 7.77 10.70 -3.28
CA THR A 104 7.02 9.54 -2.81
C THR A 104 6.81 9.61 -1.29
N ALA A 105 5.85 8.84 -0.76
CA ALA A 105 5.56 8.81 0.67
C ALA A 105 6.80 8.43 1.51
N GLY A 106 7.19 9.36 2.38
CA GLY A 106 8.31 9.22 3.29
C GLY A 106 8.02 8.31 4.49
N PRO A 107 9.02 8.14 5.37
CA PRO A 107 8.90 7.34 6.58
C PRO A 107 8.25 8.09 7.76
N ASP A 108 8.15 9.42 7.68
CA ASP A 108 7.63 10.25 8.76
C ASP A 108 6.10 10.39 8.65
N SER A 109 5.42 10.33 9.80
CA SER A 109 3.98 10.52 9.92
C SER A 109 3.59 11.98 9.75
N ALA A 110 2.53 12.24 8.99
CA ALA A 110 1.97 13.58 8.81
C ALA A 110 1.16 14.06 10.02
N LEU A 111 0.60 13.12 10.78
CA LEU A 111 -0.24 13.37 11.96
C LEU A 111 0.13 12.41 13.10
N GLU A 112 -0.10 12.87 14.32
CA GLU A 112 -0.14 12.00 15.49
C GLU A 112 -1.48 11.25 15.56
N ALA A 113 -1.52 10.16 16.32
CA ALA A 113 -2.70 9.30 16.40
C ALA A 113 -3.92 10.04 16.97
N GLU A 114 -3.73 10.82 18.03
CA GLU A 114 -4.79 11.62 18.66
C GLU A 114 -5.42 12.61 17.68
N ASP A 115 -4.59 13.28 16.87
CA ASP A 115 -5.02 14.25 15.87
C ASP A 115 -5.92 13.63 14.80
N TRP A 116 -5.56 12.42 14.36
CA TRP A 116 -6.37 11.65 13.42
C TRP A 116 -7.69 11.19 14.03
N PHE A 117 -7.70 10.77 15.31
CA PHE A 117 -8.94 10.43 16.03
C PHE A 117 -9.88 11.63 16.22
N GLU A 118 -9.34 12.85 16.28
CA GLU A 118 -10.11 14.10 16.28
C GLU A 118 -10.67 14.47 14.88
N GLY A 119 -10.37 13.67 13.86
CA GLY A 119 -10.85 13.87 12.50
C GLY A 119 -9.96 14.78 11.65
N ARG A 120 -8.72 15.05 12.07
CA ARG A 120 -7.76 15.76 11.19
C ARG A 120 -7.27 14.87 10.07
N ASN A 121 -7.01 15.48 8.92
CA ASN A 121 -6.42 14.84 7.76
C ASN A 121 -5.08 15.50 7.42
N GLY A 122 -4.15 14.71 6.91
CA GLY A 122 -2.83 15.17 6.51
C GLY A 122 -2.27 14.25 5.44
N ASP A 123 -1.82 14.83 4.33
CA ASP A 123 -1.19 14.08 3.24
C ASP A 123 0.17 13.52 3.68
N PRO A 124 0.62 12.40 3.11
CA PRO A 124 1.94 11.85 3.41
C PRO A 124 3.05 12.88 3.22
N ILE A 125 4.01 12.92 4.14
CA ILE A 125 5.21 13.75 3.99
C ILE A 125 6.05 13.14 2.86
N LEU A 126 6.13 13.81 1.73
CA LEU A 126 6.83 13.30 0.55
C LEU A 126 8.35 13.51 0.63
N ILE A 127 9.09 12.59 0.02
CA ILE A 127 10.56 12.66 -0.12
C ILE A 127 10.98 12.32 -1.55
N SER A 128 12.09 12.92 -1.98
CA SER A 128 12.73 12.58 -3.26
C SER A 128 13.64 11.36 -3.13
N LEU A 129 13.58 10.43 -4.09
CA LEU A 129 14.47 9.27 -4.18
C LEU A 129 15.82 9.57 -4.87
N LYS A 130 16.01 10.79 -5.38
CA LYS A 130 17.18 11.19 -6.18
C LYS A 130 18.52 11.01 -5.47
N ASN A 131 18.54 11.25 -4.17
CA ASN A 131 19.74 11.12 -3.34
C ASN A 131 19.91 9.70 -2.75
N GLY A 132 19.09 8.74 -3.20
CA GLY A 132 19.08 7.37 -2.68
C GLY A 132 18.50 7.26 -1.27
N TYR A 133 18.89 6.20 -0.56
CA TYR A 133 18.40 5.92 0.78
C TYR A 133 18.93 6.92 1.80
N VAL A 134 18.02 7.66 2.44
CA VAL A 134 18.31 8.48 3.61
C VAL A 134 17.87 7.70 4.86
N PRO A 135 18.78 7.36 5.79
CA PRO A 135 18.43 6.68 7.01
C PRO A 135 17.44 7.49 7.83
N THR A 136 16.37 6.85 8.29
CA THR A 136 15.46 7.42 9.27
C THR A 136 16.19 7.65 10.58
N LYS A 137 15.91 8.77 11.26
CA LYS A 137 16.32 8.95 12.65
C LYS A 137 15.72 7.80 13.48
N SER A 138 16.54 7.11 14.26
CA SER A 138 16.09 6.06 15.18
C SER A 138 14.99 6.62 16.08
N ARG A 139 13.75 6.15 15.89
CA ARG A 139 12.66 6.44 16.80
C ARG A 139 12.55 5.24 17.74
N ASP A 140 12.84 5.44 19.02
CA ASP A 140 12.57 4.43 20.04
C ASP A 140 11.05 4.30 20.17
N PHE A 141 10.51 3.14 19.79
CA PHE A 141 9.10 2.85 19.97
C PHE A 141 8.81 2.68 21.46
N THR A 142 8.30 3.74 22.08
CA THR A 142 7.93 3.74 23.49
C THR A 142 6.43 3.52 23.63
N VAL A 143 6.04 2.43 24.29
CA VAL A 143 4.63 2.15 24.53
C VAL A 143 4.13 3.00 25.69
N VAL A 144 3.32 4.01 25.39
CA VAL A 144 2.58 4.76 26.42
C VAL A 144 1.30 3.99 26.75
N LYS A 145 1.28 3.26 27.87
CA LYS A 145 0.08 2.58 28.38
C LYS A 145 -0.90 3.61 28.97
N ARG A 146 -1.65 4.33 28.13
CA ARG A 146 -2.87 5.01 28.59
C ARG A 146 -4.04 4.02 28.51
N ASN A 147 -4.67 3.74 29.64
CA ASN A 147 -5.86 2.90 29.69
C ASN A 147 -7.06 3.72 29.21
N ILE A 148 -7.43 3.57 27.94
CA ILE A 148 -8.52 4.33 27.30
C ILE A 148 -9.89 3.97 27.92
N LEU A 149 -9.96 2.85 28.67
CA LEU A 149 -11.17 2.38 29.36
C LEU A 149 -11.44 3.11 30.69
N ASP A 150 -10.45 3.81 31.28
CA ASP A 150 -10.62 4.53 32.55
C ASP A 150 -11.07 6.00 32.36
N ALA A 151 -11.31 6.43 31.12
CA ALA A 151 -11.91 7.73 30.83
C ALA A 151 -13.36 7.74 31.33
N LYS A 152 -13.52 8.15 32.59
CA LYS A 152 -14.80 8.36 33.27
C LYS A 152 -15.69 9.24 32.39
N VAL A 153 -16.72 8.64 31.78
CA VAL A 153 -17.79 9.36 31.08
C VAL A 153 -18.28 10.49 32.00
N PRO A 154 -18.23 11.77 31.59
CA PRO A 154 -18.86 12.82 32.38
C PRO A 154 -20.34 12.49 32.48
N LYS A 155 -20.85 12.32 33.72
CA LYS A 155 -22.26 12.07 34.00
C LYS A 155 -23.09 13.18 33.37
N SER A 156 -23.67 12.94 32.19
CA SER A 156 -24.80 13.70 31.71
C SER A 156 -26.00 13.28 32.54
N THR A 157 -26.51 14.20 33.35
CA THR A 157 -27.75 14.09 34.10
C THR A 157 -28.88 13.69 33.15
N GLU A 158 -29.53 12.57 33.46
CA GLU A 158 -30.68 12.03 32.74
C GLU A 158 -31.82 13.05 32.70
N ASN A 159 -32.38 13.27 31.52
CA ASN A 159 -33.83 13.42 31.39
C ASN A 159 -34.30 12.70 30.13
N SER A 160 -35.34 11.90 30.35
CA SER A 160 -35.93 10.85 29.53
C SER A 160 -36.44 11.30 28.15
N SER A 161 -36.27 10.45 27.12
CA SER A 161 -37.39 9.87 26.36
C SER A 161 -36.96 8.89 25.26
N SER A 162 -37.61 7.72 25.28
CA SER A 162 -37.93 6.77 24.19
C SER A 162 -36.84 6.31 23.22
N ALA A 163 -36.45 5.04 23.45
CA ALA A 163 -35.85 4.05 22.58
C ALA A 163 -36.06 4.21 21.06
N GLN A 164 -34.95 4.14 20.31
CA GLN A 164 -34.91 3.51 18.99
C GLN A 164 -33.69 2.59 18.89
N ASN A 165 -33.96 1.33 18.50
CA ASN A 165 -32.98 0.30 18.23
C ASN A 165 -32.05 0.72 17.08
N ALA A 166 -30.75 0.80 17.36
CA ALA A 166 -29.73 0.71 16.34
C ALA A 166 -28.90 -0.55 16.61
N SER A 167 -29.16 -1.58 15.80
CA SER A 167 -28.37 -2.80 15.71
C SER A 167 -26.90 -2.47 15.50
N PHE A 168 -26.02 -3.12 16.28
CA PHE A 168 -24.59 -3.18 16.04
C PHE A 168 -24.30 -3.52 14.58
N VAL A 169 -23.78 -2.55 13.81
CA VAL A 169 -23.17 -2.82 12.51
C VAL A 169 -21.74 -3.25 12.77
N SER A 170 -21.47 -4.51 12.47
CA SER A 170 -20.16 -5.14 12.49
C SER A 170 -19.14 -4.32 11.67
N ILE A 171 -17.90 -4.27 12.16
CA ILE A 171 -16.75 -3.48 11.65
C ILE A 171 -16.31 -3.86 10.22
N ALA A 172 -17.06 -4.68 9.49
CA ALA A 172 -16.74 -5.13 8.14
C ALA A 172 -17.07 -4.12 7.01
N ALA A 173 -17.57 -2.92 7.30
CA ALA A 173 -18.11 -2.00 6.28
C ALA A 173 -17.24 -0.78 5.92
N LEU A 174 -16.00 -0.67 6.42
CA LEU A 174 -15.13 0.49 6.15
C LEU A 174 -14.29 0.37 4.87
N GLN A 175 -14.62 -0.56 3.97
CA GLN A 175 -13.88 -0.77 2.73
C GLN A 175 -14.80 -0.71 1.51
N LEU A 176 -15.45 0.44 1.34
CA LEU A 176 -15.94 0.96 0.06
C LEU A 176 -16.45 2.36 0.37
N HIS A 177 -15.76 3.39 -0.10
CA HIS A 177 -16.21 4.78 -0.37
C HIS A 177 -14.95 5.65 -0.44
N ALA A 178 -14.11 5.33 -1.43
CA ALA A 178 -13.16 6.24 -2.05
C ALA A 178 -12.99 5.71 -3.48
N LEU A 179 -14.04 5.93 -4.27
CA LEU A 179 -13.92 6.14 -5.71
C LEU A 179 -14.15 7.64 -5.90
#